data_AF-A0A5E6NRM5-F1
#
_entry.id   AF-A0A5E6NRM5-F1
#
_cell.length_a   1.000
_cell.length_b   1.000
_cell.length_c   1.000
_cell.angle_alpha   90.00
_cell.angle_beta   90.00
_cell.angle_gamma   90.00
#
_symmetry.space_group_name_H-M   'P 1'
#
loop_
_entity.id
_entity.type
_entity.pdbx_description
1 polymer ?
#
loop_
_entity_poly.entity_id
_entity_poly.type
_entity_poly.pdbx_seq_one_letter_code
_entity_poly.pdbx_strand_id
1 'polypeptide(L)' 'MPTYHESPPFTGTCDSEVIIKVKNSEDGAIVSFDGQTSVSIKAGQDIRLHQYSNAISLLHPKNYNYFKIIRSKLHWGTKL' A
#
# COMPACT_ATOMS: atom_id res chain seq x y z
N MET A 1 -2.78 -28.40 -2.04
CA MET A 1 -1.92 -27.56 -2.90
C MET A 1 -2.68 -26.26 -3.16
N PRO A 2 -2.26 -25.11 -2.60
CA PRO A 2 -2.92 -23.85 -2.93
C PRO A 2 -2.50 -23.43 -4.35
N THR A 3 -3.47 -23.31 -5.24
CA THR A 3 -3.28 -22.75 -6.59
C THR A 3 -3.14 -21.23 -6.47
N TYR A 4 -1.91 -20.74 -6.43
CA TYR A 4 -1.61 -19.32 -6.45
C TYR A 4 -1.76 -18.81 -7.88
N HIS A 5 -2.94 -18.29 -8.22
CA HIS A 5 -3.10 -17.47 -9.42
C HIS A 5 -2.65 -16.06 -9.07
N GLU A 6 -1.50 -15.65 -9.59
CA GLU A 6 -1.03 -14.28 -9.43
C GLU A 6 -2.04 -13.33 -10.07
N SER A 7 -2.65 -12.47 -9.25
CA SER A 7 -3.47 -11.37 -9.76
C SER A 7 -2.56 -10.20 -10.11
N PRO A 8 -2.77 -9.51 -11.25
CA PRO A 8 -1.98 -8.33 -11.60
C PRO A 8 -2.22 -7.21 -10.57
N PRO A 9 -1.28 -6.25 -10.45
CA PRO A 9 -1.47 -5.09 -9.58
C PRO A 9 -2.70 -4.30 -10.00
N PHE A 10 -3.57 -4.01 -9.04
CA PHE A 10 -4.73 -3.15 -9.27
C PHE A 10 -4.28 -1.68 -9.32
N THR A 11 -4.65 -0.97 -10.39
CA THR A 11 -4.47 0.48 -10.49
C THR A 11 -5.85 1.12 -10.62
N GLY A 12 -6.25 1.90 -9.61
CA GLY A 12 -7.50 2.66 -9.58
C GLY A 12 -7.26 4.16 -9.61
N THR A 13 -8.34 4.94 -9.75
CA THR A 13 -8.31 6.39 -9.60
C THR A 13 -8.30 6.78 -8.12
N CYS A 14 -7.79 7.97 -7.79
CA CYS A 14 -7.67 8.41 -6.39
C CYS A 14 -9.03 8.64 -5.70
N ASP A 15 -10.10 8.86 -6.46
CA ASP A 15 -11.49 9.00 -5.98
C ASP A 15 -12.22 7.67 -5.76
N SER A 16 -11.58 6.54 -6.09
CA SER A 16 -12.19 5.21 -5.91
C SER A 16 -12.18 4.76 -4.45
N GLU A 17 -13.28 4.15 -4.00
CA GLU A 17 -13.31 3.38 -2.74
C GLU A 17 -12.93 1.91 -3.03
N VAL A 18 -11.99 1.38 -2.25
CA VAL A 18 -11.63 -0.04 -2.30
C VAL A 18 -12.16 -0.73 -1.05
N ILE A 19 -12.95 -1.80 -1.24
CA ILE A 19 -13.52 -2.58 -0.15
C ILE A 19 -12.93 -3.99 -0.16
N ILE A 20 -12.28 -4.37 0.94
CA ILE A 20 -11.75 -5.71 1.15
C ILE A 20 -12.65 -6.41 2.17
N LYS A 21 -13.21 -7.56 1.78
CA LYS A 21 -14.12 -8.35 2.62
C LYS A 21 -13.45 -9.61 3.12
N VAL A 22 -13.40 -9.78 4.44
CA VAL A 22 -12.85 -10.99 5.07
C VAL A 22 -13.97 -12.03 5.19
N LYS A 23 -14.01 -12.99 4.25
CA LYS A 23 -15.10 -13.98 4.14
C LYS A 23 -14.95 -15.16 5.11
N ASN A 24 -13.83 -15.88 5.07
CA ASN A 24 -13.59 -17.07 5.90
C ASN A 24 -12.15 -17.06 6.37
N SER A 25 -11.92 -16.56 7.58
CA SER A 25 -10.64 -16.72 8.28
C SER A 25 -10.92 -17.14 9.72
N GLU A 26 -10.43 -18.31 10.12
CA GLU A 26 -10.55 -18.79 11.50
C GLU A 26 -9.81 -17.86 12.47
N ASP A 27 -8.66 -17.33 12.04
CA ASP A 27 -7.81 -16.41 12.82
C ASP A 27 -8.04 -14.92 12.51
N GLY A 28 -8.96 -14.60 11.59
CA GLY A 28 -9.19 -13.24 11.11
C GLY A 28 -8.08 -12.71 10.18
N ALA A 29 -7.88 -11.41 10.15
CA ALA A 29 -6.84 -10.73 9.37
C ALA A 29 -6.20 -9.62 10.20
N ILE A 30 -5.00 -9.19 9.82
CA ILE A 30 -4.32 -8.05 10.44
C ILE A 30 -4.13 -6.98 9.38
N VAL A 31 -4.55 -5.76 9.69
CA VAL A 31 -4.27 -4.57 8.89
C VAL A 31 -3.15 -3.81 9.58
N SER A 32 -2.03 -3.63 8.88
CA SER A 32 -0.89 -2.86 9.36
C SER A 32 -0.81 -1.51 8.66
N PHE A 33 -0.68 -0.44 9.45
CA PHE A 33 -0.56 0.93 9.00
C PHE A 33 0.91 1.37 9.12
N ASP A 34 1.59 1.52 7.97
CA ASP A 34 2.98 1.98 7.86
C ASP A 34 4.00 1.22 8.74
N GLY A 35 3.66 -0.01 9.15
CA GLY A 35 4.47 -0.81 10.09
C GLY A 35 4.50 -0.28 11.53
N GLN A 36 3.77 0.79 11.86
CA GLN A 36 3.76 1.40 13.19
C GLN A 36 2.61 0.93 14.06
N THR A 37 1.45 0.67 13.46
CA THR A 37 0.23 0.26 14.17
C THR A 37 -0.47 -0.84 13.40
N SER A 38 -1.09 -1.77 14.12
CA SER A 38 -1.85 -2.87 13.51
C SER A 38 -3.19 -3.06 14.20
N VAL A 39 -4.19 -3.47 13.44
CA VAL A 39 -5.55 -3.75 13.93
C VAL A 39 -5.98 -5.14 13.46
N SER A 40 -6.51 -5.95 14.39
CA SER A 40 -7.11 -7.24 14.07
C SER A 40 -8.53 -7.07 13.54
N ILE A 41 -8.83 -7.76 12.43
CA ILE A 41 -10.11 -7.75 11.74
C ILE A 41 -10.68 -9.17 11.78
N LYS A 42 -11.96 -9.30 12.14
CA LYS A 42 -12.66 -10.58 12.20
C LYS A 42 -13.40 -10.87 10.89
N ALA A 43 -13.76 -12.14 10.68
CA ALA A 43 -14.66 -12.52 9.60
C ALA A 43 -15.99 -11.75 9.71
N GLY A 44 -16.50 -11.29 8.55
CA GLY A 44 -17.71 -10.48 8.49
C GLY A 44 -17.49 -8.97 8.65
N GLN A 45 -16.27 -8.50 8.93
CA GLN A 45 -15.91 -7.09 8.88
C GLN A 45 -15.37 -6.71 7.49
N ASP A 46 -15.63 -5.46 7.10
CA ASP A 46 -15.14 -4.87 5.86
C ASP A 46 -14.01 -3.86 6.15
N ILE A 47 -12.96 -3.91 5.35
CA ILE A 47 -11.90 -2.90 5.33
C ILE A 47 -12.19 -1.98 4.15
N ARG A 48 -12.35 -0.67 4.40
CA ARG A 48 -12.63 0.33 3.36
C ARG A 48 -11.47 1.30 3.25
N LEU A 49 -10.90 1.40 2.06
CA LEU A 49 -9.84 2.35 1.74
C LEU A 49 -10.41 3.44 0.82
N HIS A 50 -10.15 4.69 1.18
CA HIS A 50 -10.48 5.86 0.38
C HIS A 50 -9.34 6.87 0.50
N GLN A 51 -9.21 7.75 -0.49
CA GLN A 51 -8.26 8.86 -0.39
C GLN A 51 -8.65 9.80 0.75
N TYR A 52 -7.71 10.04 1.67
CA TYR A 52 -7.91 11.01 2.74
C TYR A 52 -7.96 12.43 2.18
N SER A 53 -8.87 13.26 2.70
CA SER A 53 -9.13 14.60 2.15
C SER A 53 -7.96 15.58 2.32
N ASN A 54 -7.09 15.35 3.31
CA ASN A 54 -5.97 16.23 3.60
C ASN A 54 -4.65 15.61 3.14
N ALA A 55 -3.95 16.30 2.26
CA ALA A 55 -2.63 15.87 1.80
C ALA A 55 -1.53 16.29 2.78
N ILE A 56 -0.50 15.44 2.89
CA ILE A 56 0.71 15.76 3.66
C ILE A 56 1.56 16.73 2.83
N SER A 57 1.96 17.84 3.43
CA SER A 57 2.90 18.79 2.84
C SER A 57 4.33 18.38 3.19
N LEU A 58 5.11 17.96 2.19
CA LEU A 58 6.50 17.56 2.37
C LEU A 58 7.44 18.72 2.03
N LEU A 59 8.35 19.04 2.96
CA LEU A 59 9.41 20.02 2.69
C LEU A 59 10.49 19.37 1.82
N HIS A 60 10.75 19.97 0.65
CA HIS A 60 11.82 19.53 -0.23
C HIS A 60 12.95 20.58 -0.32
N PRO A 61 14.23 20.16 -0.32
CA PRO A 61 15.35 21.04 -0.64
C PRO A 61 15.20 21.68 -2.04
N LYS A 62 15.82 22.85 -2.26
CA LYS A 62 15.76 23.57 -3.55
C LYS A 62 16.22 22.72 -4.74
N ASN A 63 17.17 21.80 -4.51
CA ASN A 63 17.72 20.91 -5.54
C ASN A 63 17.20 19.46 -5.43
N TYR A 64 15.97 19.29 -4.92
CA TYR A 64 15.36 17.97 -4.77
C TYR A 64 15.12 17.30 -6.14
N ASN A 65 15.72 16.13 -6.35
CA ASN A 65 15.52 15.33 -7.55
C ASN A 65 15.05 13.93 -7.13
N TYR A 66 13.74 13.71 -7.25
CA TYR A 66 13.07 12.45 -6.91
C TYR A 66 13.72 11.23 -7.61
N PHE A 67 13.96 11.32 -8.92
CA PHE A 67 14.56 10.22 -9.69
C PHE A 67 15.99 9.94 -9.29
N LYS A 68 16.80 10.96 -8.94
CA LYS A 68 18.15 10.77 -8.42
C LYS A 68 18.14 9.97 -7.12
N ILE A 69 17.22 10.31 -6.21
CA ILE A 69 17.07 9.61 -4.91
C ILE A 69 16.69 8.16 -5.14
N ILE A 70 15.67 7.89 -5.97
CA ILE A 70 15.21 6.52 -6.21
C ILE A 70 16.28 5.67 -6.91
N ARG A 71 16.95 6.21 -7.94
CA ARG A 71 18.06 5.49 -8.61
C ARG A 71 19.17 5.14 -7.63
N SER A 72 19.53 6.06 -6.75
CA SER A 72 20.55 5.82 -5.72
C SER A 72 20.10 4.79 -4.69
N LYS A 73 18.85 4.83 -4.23
CA LYS A 73 18.33 3.90 -3.22
C LYS A 73 18.16 2.47 -3.77
N LEU A 74 17.75 2.35 -5.02
CA LEU A 74 17.47 1.07 -5.67
C LEU A 74 18.64 0.56 -6.53
N HIS A 75 19.77 1.27 -6.57
CA HIS A 75 20.94 0.95 -7.39
C HIS A 75 20.61 0.76 -8.89
N TRP A 76 19.67 1.54 -9.41
CA TRP A 76 19.26 1.45 -10.80
C TRP A 76 20.20 2.21 -11.72
N GLY A 77 20.75 1.52 -12.73
CA GLY A 77 21.57 2.13 -13.78
C GLY A 77 23.07 2.21 -13.46
N THR A 78 23.53 1.68 -12.33
CA THR A 78 24.95 1.34 -12.15
C THR A 78 25.27 0.14 -13.04
N LYS A 79 25.80 0.43 -14.23
CA LYS A 79 26.48 -0.58 -15.05
C LYS A 79 27.81 -0.89 -14.34
N LEU A 80 28.03 -2.16 -14.00
CA LEU A 80 29.34 -2.69 -13.63
C LEU A 80 30.34 -2.48 -14.78
#